data_AF-X1M5S6-F1
#
_entry.id   AF-X1M5S6-F1
#
_cell.length_a   1.000
_cell.length_b   1.000
_cell.length_c   1.000
_cell.angle_alpha   90.00
_cell.angle_beta   90.00
_cell.angle_gamma   90.00
#
_symmetry.space_group_name_H-M   'P 1'
#
loop_
_entity.id
_entity.type
_entity.pdbx_description
1 polymer ?
#
loop_
_entity_poly.entity_id
_entity_poly.type
_entity_poly.pdbx_seq_one_letter_code
_entity_poly.pdbx_strand_id
1 'polypeptide(L)'
;SSGKWAAGLKRVSLEDWKKNTRDIGVNRIAAGIDGAKVKVVAFAEQLLPHIDREQAKIKAMPDVTLDDNINRMTSFIRGMANFKRT
;
A
#
# COMPACT_ATOMS: atom_id res chain seq x y z
N SER A 1 -5.76 14.45 36.74
CA SER A 1 -5.18 14.05 35.43
C SER A 1 -3.68 13.79 35.56
N SER A 2 -3.10 13.12 34.56
CA SER A 2 -1.82 13.49 33.93
C SER A 2 -0.43 13.21 34.52
N GLY A 3 -0.23 12.73 35.76
CA GLY A 3 1.14 12.58 36.30
C GLY A 3 1.97 11.38 35.80
N LYS A 4 1.35 10.20 35.68
CA LYS A 4 2.06 8.92 35.43
C LYS A 4 2.64 8.83 34.02
N TRP A 5 1.90 9.34 33.03
CA TRP A 5 2.36 9.45 31.65
C TRP A 5 3.51 10.45 31.51
N ALA A 6 3.40 11.63 32.13
CA ALA A 6 4.47 12.63 32.11
C ALA A 6 5.75 12.14 32.81
N ALA A 7 5.64 11.43 33.93
CA ALA A 7 6.77 10.81 34.62
C ALA A 7 7.40 9.67 33.78
N GLY A 8 6.58 8.87 33.10
CA GLY A 8 7.04 7.81 32.20
C GLY A 8 7.79 8.35 30.97
N LEU A 9 7.30 9.43 30.36
CA LEU A 9 7.94 10.08 29.22
C LEU A 9 9.27 10.75 29.61
N LYS A 10 9.39 11.30 30.83
CA LYS A 10 10.66 11.84 31.35
C LYS A 10 11.74 10.77 31.59
N ARG A 11 11.35 9.50 31.73
CA ARG A 11 12.27 8.39 32.01
C ARG A 11 12.95 7.84 30.75
N VAL A 12 12.41 8.11 29.56
CA VAL A 12 12.99 7.65 28.30
C VAL A 12 13.83 8.79 27.72
N SER A 13 15.15 8.63 27.75
CA SER A 13 16.03 9.58 27.07
C SER A 13 15.96 9.41 25.55
N LEU A 14 16.35 10.44 24.79
CA LEU A 14 16.47 10.34 23.33
C LEU A 14 17.42 9.21 22.91
N GLU A 15 18.50 9.00 23.66
CA GLU A 15 19.46 7.92 23.40
C GLU A 15 18.87 6.54 23.65
N ASP A 16 18.10 6.35 24.72
CA ASP A 16 17.37 5.11 24.96
C ASP A 16 16.33 4.84 23.87
N TRP A 17 15.65 5.89 23.39
CA TRP A 17 14.71 5.78 22.28
C TRP A 17 15.40 5.36 20.97
N LYS A 18 16.53 5.99 20.63
CA LYS A 18 17.32 5.64 19.43
C LYS A 18 17.80 4.19 19.49
N LYS A 19 18.37 3.79 20.63
CA LYS A 19 18.85 2.43 20.87
C LYS A 19 17.72 1.41 20.72
N ASN A 20 16.59 1.62 21.39
CA ASN A 20 15.45 0.70 21.31
C ASN A 20 14.84 0.66 19.90
N THR A 21 14.80 1.78 19.18
CA THR A 21 14.32 1.83 17.80
C THR A 21 15.23 1.03 16.87
N ARG A 22 16.55 1.18 17.01
CA ARG A 22 17.55 0.44 16.23
C ARG A 22 17.55 -1.05 16.55
N ASP A 23 17.65 -1.41 17.82
CA ASP A 23 17.94 -2.78 18.24
C ASP A 23 16.67 -3.65 18.31
N ILE A 24 15.50 -3.04 18.55
CA ILE A 24 14.21 -3.74 18.67
C ILE A 24 13.26 -3.36 17.54
N GLY A 25 13.11 -2.06 17.27
CA GLY A 25 12.16 -1.54 16.30
C GLY A 25 12.40 -2.05 14.88
N VAL A 26 13.66 -2.10 14.44
CA VAL A 26 14.03 -2.62 13.11
C VAL A 26 13.54 -4.06 12.90
N ASN A 27 13.74 -4.93 13.90
CA ASN A 27 13.28 -6.33 13.83
C ASN A 27 11.74 -6.44 13.79
N ARG A 28 11.03 -5.53 14.46
CA ARG A 28 9.56 -5.48 14.42
C ARG A 28 9.02 -5.03 13.07
N ILE A 29 9.76 -4.21 12.32
CA ILE A 29 9.39 -3.84 10.95
C ILE A 29 9.42 -5.09 10.05
N ALA A 30 10.49 -5.88 10.11
CA ALA A 30 10.60 -7.11 9.34
C ALA A 30 9.48 -8.11 9.69
N ALA A 31 9.25 -8.35 10.99
CA ALA A 31 8.16 -9.21 11.45
C ALA A 31 6.77 -8.69 11.01
N GLY A 32 6.58 -7.36 11.00
CA GLY A 32 5.35 -6.73 10.50
C GLY A 32 5.15 -6.93 8.99
N ILE A 33 6.22 -6.86 8.19
CA ILE A 33 6.20 -7.15 6.76
C ILE A 33 5.83 -8.62 6.53
N ASP A 34 6.49 -9.55 7.22
CA ASP A 34 6.22 -10.99 7.10
C ASP A 34 4.78 -11.32 7.49
N GLY A 35 4.28 -10.75 8.59
CA GLY A 35 2.89 -10.91 9.03
C GLY A 35 1.87 -10.34 8.05
N ALA A 36 2.20 -9.24 7.35
CA ALA A 36 1.34 -8.64 6.34
C ALA A 36 1.44 -9.31 4.96
N LYS A 37 2.53 -10.05 4.70
CA LYS A 37 2.85 -10.62 3.39
C LYS A 37 1.70 -11.42 2.80
N VAL A 38 1.10 -12.32 3.57
CA VAL A 38 -0.02 -13.17 3.11
C VAL A 38 -1.20 -12.30 2.64
N LYS A 39 -1.55 -11.25 3.39
CA LYS A 39 -2.66 -10.35 3.04
C LYS A 39 -2.37 -9.54 1.77
N VAL A 40 -1.12 -9.10 1.58
CA VAL A 40 -0.69 -8.36 0.39
C VAL A 40 -0.66 -9.27 -0.83
N VAL A 41 -0.14 -10.49 -0.69
CA VAL A 41 -0.14 -11.52 -1.75
C VAL A 41 -1.57 -11.86 -2.15
N ALA A 42 -2.44 -12.17 -1.21
CA ALA A 42 -3.85 -12.48 -1.51
C ALA A 42 -4.61 -11.30 -2.16
N PHE A 43 -4.22 -10.06 -1.84
CA PHE A 43 -4.75 -8.89 -2.54
C PHE A 43 -4.24 -8.81 -3.98
N ALA A 44 -2.94 -9.01 -4.19
CA ALA A 44 -2.30 -8.97 -5.50
C ALA A 44 -2.82 -10.08 -6.42
N GLU A 45 -3.06 -11.28 -5.90
CA GLU A 45 -3.65 -12.41 -6.62
C GLU A 45 -5.04 -12.08 -7.21
N GLN A 46 -5.79 -11.16 -6.61
CA GLN A 46 -7.07 -10.69 -7.15
C GLN A 46 -6.91 -9.44 -8.03
N LEU A 47 -6.05 -8.50 -7.62
CA LEU A 47 -5.87 -7.22 -8.29
C LEU A 47 -5.18 -7.36 -9.65
N LEU A 48 -4.10 -8.13 -9.72
CA LEU A 48 -3.28 -8.25 -10.94
C LEU A 48 -4.10 -8.82 -12.12
N PRO A 49 -4.88 -9.89 -11.97
CA PRO A 49 -5.73 -10.36 -13.07
C PRO A 49 -6.81 -9.33 -13.49
N HIS A 50 -7.28 -8.47 -12.58
CA HIS A 50 -8.20 -7.40 -12.95
C HIS A 50 -7.48 -6.33 -13.78
N ILE A 51 -6.28 -5.91 -13.38
CA ILE A 51 -5.44 -4.99 -14.16
C ILE A 51 -5.17 -5.56 -15.56
N ASP A 52 -4.80 -6.84 -15.65
CA ASP A 52 -4.52 -7.49 -16.94
C ASP A 52 -5.74 -7.46 -17.88
N ARG A 53 -6.94 -7.68 -17.33
CA ARG A 53 -8.19 -7.59 -18.11
C ARG A 53 -8.46 -6.16 -18.60
N GLU A 54 -8.29 -5.15 -17.75
CA GLU A 54 -8.51 -3.76 -18.15
C GLU A 54 -7.42 -3.29 -19.14
N GLN A 55 -6.18 -3.75 -18.99
CA GLN A 55 -5.09 -3.50 -19.94
C GLN A 55 -5.38 -4.11 -21.32
N ALA A 56 -5.90 -5.33 -21.36
CA ALA A 56 -6.30 -5.97 -22.61
C ALA A 56 -7.38 -5.17 -23.35
N LYS A 57 -8.36 -4.60 -22.62
CA LYS A 57 -9.39 -3.73 -23.21
C LYS A 57 -8.81 -2.46 -23.80
N ILE A 58 -7.99 -1.72 -23.04
CA ILE A 58 -7.43 -0.47 -23.55
C ILE A 58 -6.46 -0.72 -24.70
N LYS A 59 -5.74 -1.85 -24.73
CA LYS A 59 -4.85 -2.20 -25.85
C LYS A 59 -5.59 -2.34 -27.17
N ALA A 60 -6.87 -2.72 -27.15
CA ALA A 60 -7.72 -2.81 -28.34
C ALA A 60 -8.32 -1.46 -28.77
N MET A 61 -8.13 -0.38 -28.00
CA MET A 61 -8.63 0.95 -28.33
C MET A 61 -7.65 1.68 -29.27
N PRO A 62 -8.14 2.64 -30.09
CA PRO A 62 -7.27 3.58 -30.82
C PRO A 62 -6.33 4.33 -29.86
N ASP A 63 -5.16 4.75 -30.36
CA ASP A 63 -4.13 5.51 -29.59
C ASP A 63 -3.42 6.60 -30.42
N VAL A 64 -4.00 6.99 -31.56
CA VAL A 64 -3.36 7.88 -32.54
C VAL A 64 -3.46 9.35 -32.15
N THR A 65 -4.58 9.75 -31.54
CA THR A 65 -4.86 11.15 -31.18
C THR A 65 -4.75 11.38 -29.67
N LEU A 66 -4.74 12.65 -29.27
CA LEU A 66 -4.84 13.01 -27.85
C LEU A 66 -6.14 12.50 -27.23
N ASP A 67 -7.26 12.64 -27.94
CA ASP A 67 -8.57 12.20 -27.47
C ASP A 67 -8.64 10.68 -27.31
N ASP A 68 -8.00 9.92 -28.21
CA ASP A 68 -7.85 8.47 -28.07
C ASP A 68 -7.13 8.10 -26.77
N ASN A 69 -6.04 8.80 -26.47
CA ASN A 69 -5.26 8.56 -25.25
C ASN A 69 -6.03 8.95 -23.98
N ILE A 70 -6.80 10.04 -24.01
CA ILE A 70 -7.72 10.42 -22.91
C ILE A 70 -8.80 9.34 -22.72
N ASN A 71 -9.35 8.81 -23.81
CA ASN A 71 -10.36 7.75 -23.76
C ASN A 71 -9.79 6.44 -23.17
N ARG A 72 -8.56 6.06 -23.52
CA ARG A 72 -7.87 4.89 -22.93
C ARG A 72 -7.68 5.05 -21.43
N MET A 73 -7.15 6.21 -21.00
CA MET A 73 -6.92 6.51 -19.59
C MET A 73 -8.23 6.47 -18.79
N THR A 74 -9.27 7.16 -19.27
CA THR A 74 -10.57 7.23 -18.58
C THR A 74 -11.25 5.86 -18.53
N SER A 75 -11.13 5.06 -19.58
CA SER A 75 -11.62 3.66 -19.60
C SER A 75 -10.93 2.80 -18.56
N PHE A 76 -9.60 2.87 -18.45
CA PHE A 76 -8.85 2.13 -17.43
C PHE A 76 -9.26 2.54 -16.01
N ILE A 77 -9.34 3.84 -15.72
CA ILE A 77 -9.74 4.36 -14.39
C ILE A 77 -11.15 3.88 -14.02
N ARG A 78 -12.10 3.93 -14.97
CA ARG A 78 -13.47 3.42 -14.75
C ARG A 78 -13.48 1.91 -14.53
N GLY A 79 -12.67 1.16 -15.26
CA GLY A 79 -12.48 -0.28 -15.05
C GLY A 79 -12.01 -0.59 -13.64
N MET A 80 -10.93 0.07 -13.23
CA MET A 80 -10.34 -0.06 -11.89
C MET A 80 -11.31 0.33 -10.76
N ALA A 81 -12.16 1.34 -10.96
CA ALA A 81 -13.19 1.73 -9.98
C ALA A 81 -14.22 0.63 -9.70
N ASN A 82 -14.38 -0.33 -10.63
CA ASN A 82 -15.28 -1.47 -10.46
C ASN A 82 -14.60 -2.69 -9.80
N PHE A 83 -13.30 -2.62 -9.51
CA PHE A 83 -12.61 -3.69 -8.79
C PHE A 83 -13.22 -3.89 -7.40
N LYS A 84 -13.71 -5.10 -7.14
CA LYS A 84 -14.20 -5.54 -5.83
C LYS A 84 -13.52 -6.83 -5.46
N ARG A 85 -13.04 -6.90 -4.21
CA ARG A 85 -12.48 -8.12 -3.64
C ARG A 85 -13.62 -9.10 -3.36
N THR A 86 -13.38 -10.36 -3.65
CA THR A 86 -14.28 -11.48 -3.29
C THR A 86 -13.68 -12.30 -2.17
#